data_AF-A0AA35VNE3-F1
#
_entry.id   AF-A0AA35VNE3-F1
#
_cell.length_a   1.000
_cell.length_b   1.000
_cell.length_c   1.000
_cell.angle_alpha   90.00
_cell.angle_beta   90.00
_cell.angle_gamma   90.00
#
_symmetry.space_group_name_H-M   'P 1'
#
loop_
_entity.id
_entity.type
_entity.pdbx_description
1 polymer ?
#
loop_
_entity_poly.entity_id
_entity_poly.type
_entity_poly.pdbx_seq_one_letter_code
_entity_poly.pdbx_strand_id
1 'polypeptide(L)'
;MKQIWVSLFTRLENSKTPRLIRCLIIFLVKHGVEALVDSINSVQANLFQVILSRFWIPNLKTITGYTEVKLSAVASAKLLCESPSMLDPAAEELCGKLLDGVVTLLSLPEEEKVEDEPEVPDFGEATGYQATIVRLHNVGKKEGDPLEEIKDPKYFSMALLVVLSSKFSGRFPLVITRYLSPANQAALLQLCHSYHLSIV
;
A
#
# COMPACT_ATOMS: atom_id res chain seq x y z
N MET A 1 -2.02 14.66 -17.49
CA MET A 1 -1.43 13.91 -16.35
C MET A 1 -0.48 14.74 -15.51
N LYS A 2 0.59 15.33 -16.07
CA LYS A 2 1.60 16.10 -15.30
C LYS A 2 1.02 17.18 -14.36
N GLN A 3 0.09 18.02 -14.83
CA GLN A 3 -0.53 19.08 -14.01
C GLN A 3 -1.38 18.55 -12.84
N ILE A 4 -2.00 17.37 -13.01
CA ILE A 4 -2.78 16.71 -11.95
C ILE A 4 -1.83 16.26 -10.84
N TRP A 5 -0.70 15.65 -11.23
CA TRP A 5 0.33 15.23 -10.29
C TRP A 5 0.96 16.41 -9.54
N VAL A 6 1.29 17.51 -10.24
CA VAL A 6 1.80 18.74 -9.60
C VAL A 6 0.82 19.22 -8.53
N SER A 7 -0.46 19.34 -8.87
CA SER A 7 -1.50 19.80 -7.92
C SER A 7 -1.66 18.85 -6.72
N LEU A 8 -1.61 17.53 -6.95
CA LEU A 8 -1.66 16.52 -5.90
C LEU A 8 -0.44 16.61 -4.99
N PHE A 9 0.77 16.73 -5.54
CA PHE A 9 2.00 16.76 -4.75
C PHE A 9 2.19 18.06 -4.00
N THR A 10 1.76 19.20 -4.54
CA THR A 10 1.66 20.45 -3.76
C THR A 10 0.75 20.29 -2.56
N ARG A 11 -0.37 19.55 -2.68
CA ARG A 11 -1.21 19.23 -1.52
C ARG A 11 -0.57 18.23 -0.57
N LEU A 12 0.18 17.24 -1.08
CA LEU A 12 0.89 16.26 -0.28
C LEU A 12 1.94 16.90 0.65
N GLU A 13 2.67 17.88 0.12
CA GLU A 13 3.69 18.61 0.85
C GLU A 13 3.10 19.48 1.96
N ASN A 14 1.98 20.16 1.67
CA ASN A 14 1.30 21.05 2.62
C ASN A 14 0.39 20.30 3.62
N SER A 15 -0.13 19.14 3.23
CA SER A 15 -1.06 18.34 4.02
C SER A 15 -0.77 16.86 3.80
N LYS A 16 -0.02 16.26 4.72
CA LYS A 16 0.34 14.82 4.73
C LYS A 16 -0.90 13.97 4.99
N THR A 17 -1.78 13.87 4.01
CA THR A 17 -3.08 13.21 4.17
C THR A 17 -2.99 11.75 3.76
N PRO A 18 -3.44 10.80 4.61
CA PRO A 18 -3.50 9.37 4.27
C PRO A 18 -4.38 9.13 3.03
N ARG A 19 -5.34 10.02 2.76
CA ARG A 19 -6.18 10.03 1.57
C ARG A 19 -5.40 10.06 0.25
N LEU A 20 -4.26 10.76 0.19
CA LEU A 20 -3.49 10.84 -1.06
C LEU A 20 -2.77 9.52 -1.34
N ILE A 21 -2.25 8.86 -0.32
CA ILE A 21 -1.63 7.54 -0.44
C ILE A 21 -2.68 6.51 -0.89
N ARG A 22 -3.91 6.58 -0.35
CA ARG A 22 -5.04 5.76 -0.84
C ARG A 22 -5.27 5.97 -2.34
N CYS A 23 -5.26 7.21 -2.83
CA CYS A 23 -5.39 7.49 -4.27
C CYS A 23 -4.24 6.87 -5.09
N LEU A 24 -2.99 6.92 -4.59
CA LEU A 24 -1.85 6.29 -5.26
C LEU A 24 -1.98 4.77 -5.33
N ILE A 25 -2.40 4.14 -4.23
CA ILE A 25 -2.64 2.70 -4.15
C ILE A 25 -3.73 2.28 -5.13
N ILE A 26 -4.87 2.98 -5.14
CA ILE A 26 -5.96 2.70 -6.07
C ILE A 26 -5.51 2.88 -7.52
N PHE A 27 -4.72 3.93 -7.81
CA PHE A 27 -4.17 4.15 -9.15
C PHE A 27 -3.26 3.00 -9.57
N LEU A 28 -2.37 2.53 -8.69
CA LEU A 28 -1.50 1.39 -8.95
C LEU A 28 -2.32 0.14 -9.29
N VAL A 29 -3.34 -0.16 -8.49
CA VAL A 29 -4.19 -1.33 -8.69
C VAL A 29 -4.93 -1.27 -10.03
N LYS A 30 -5.44 -0.10 -10.42
CA LYS A 30 -6.24 0.07 -11.64
C LYS A 30 -5.42 0.20 -12.93
N HIS A 31 -4.25 0.82 -12.86
CA HIS A 31 -3.46 1.19 -14.03
C HIS A 31 -2.11 0.46 -14.12
N GLY A 32 -1.71 -0.26 -13.08
CA GLY A 32 -0.45 -0.99 -13.01
C GLY A 32 0.71 -0.17 -12.46
N VAL A 33 1.80 -0.87 -12.17
CA VAL A 33 3.01 -0.30 -11.57
C VAL A 33 3.73 0.65 -12.53
N GLU A 34 3.95 0.23 -13.78
CA GLU A 34 4.66 1.03 -14.79
C GLU A 34 3.97 2.37 -15.04
N ALA A 35 2.65 2.36 -15.26
CA ALA A 35 1.87 3.58 -15.51
C ALA A 35 1.95 4.56 -14.32
N LEU A 36 1.97 4.06 -13.09
CA LEU A 36 2.15 4.91 -11.91
C LEU A 36 3.56 5.53 -11.89
N VAL A 37 4.60 4.70 -12.00
CA VAL A 37 6.00 5.13 -11.91
C VAL A 37 6.31 6.15 -13.01
N ASP A 38 5.93 5.87 -14.26
CA ASP A 38 6.19 6.73 -15.41
C ASP A 38 5.42 8.04 -15.32
N SER A 39 4.14 7.98 -14.93
CA SER A 39 3.33 9.20 -14.85
C SER A 39 3.81 10.14 -13.75
N ILE A 40 4.29 9.62 -12.62
CA ILE A 40 4.87 10.42 -11.53
C ILE A 40 6.24 10.97 -11.94
N ASN A 41 7.11 10.13 -12.50
CA ASN A 41 8.45 10.55 -12.93
C ASN A 41 8.42 11.53 -14.11
N SER A 42 7.31 11.60 -14.88
CA SER A 42 7.11 12.63 -15.90
C SER A 42 7.05 14.07 -15.32
N VAL A 43 6.71 14.20 -14.04
CA VAL A 43 6.75 15.49 -13.33
C VAL A 43 8.20 15.90 -13.09
N GLN A 44 8.94 15.02 -12.41
CA GLN A 44 10.34 15.16 -12.05
C GLN A 44 10.98 13.77 -11.96
N ALA A 45 12.19 13.61 -12.51
CA ALA A 45 12.92 12.35 -12.46
C ALA A 45 13.14 11.90 -11.01
N ASN A 46 12.99 10.59 -10.76
CA ASN A 46 13.10 9.94 -9.45
C ASN A 46 12.11 10.41 -8.37
N LEU A 47 11.11 11.23 -8.73
CA LEU A 47 10.11 11.71 -7.78
C LEU A 47 9.33 10.56 -7.14
N PHE A 48 9.09 9.47 -7.88
CA PHE A 48 8.41 8.30 -7.35
C PHE A 48 9.16 7.70 -6.14
N GLN A 49 10.48 7.58 -6.21
CA GLN A 49 11.28 7.03 -5.10
C GLN A 49 11.24 7.93 -3.86
N VAL A 50 11.21 9.25 -4.07
CA VAL A 50 11.03 10.22 -2.98
C VAL A 50 9.66 10.05 -2.34
N ILE A 51 8.59 9.90 -3.13
CA ILE A 51 7.24 9.70 -2.63
C ILE A 51 7.13 8.38 -1.85
N LEU A 52 7.69 7.30 -2.41
CA LEU A 52 7.70 5.97 -1.82
C LEU A 52 8.38 5.98 -0.44
N SER A 53 9.58 6.56 -0.36
CA SER A 53 10.38 6.61 0.87
C SER A 53 9.84 7.56 1.94
N ARG A 54 9.33 8.74 1.55
CA ARG A 54 8.93 9.80 2.49
C ARG A 54 7.48 9.74 2.92
N PHE A 55 6.61 9.21 2.06
CA PHE A 55 5.16 9.24 2.30
C PHE A 55 4.56 7.84 2.30
N TRP A 56 4.77 7.02 1.28
CA TRP A 56 4.09 5.72 1.20
C TRP A 56 4.53 4.77 2.31
N ILE A 57 5.82 4.43 2.40
CA ILE A 57 6.34 3.45 3.38
C ILE A 57 6.01 3.85 4.84
N PRO A 58 6.25 5.10 5.29
CA PRO A 58 5.94 5.49 6.66
C PRO A 58 4.46 5.39 7.02
N ASN A 59 3.58 5.57 6.04
CA ASN A 59 2.13 5.53 6.26
C ASN A 59 1.54 4.12 6.11
N LEU A 60 2.27 3.13 5.56
CA LEU A 60 1.76 1.74 5.51
C LEU A 60 1.38 1.23 6.90
N LYS A 61 2.13 1.62 7.94
CA LYS A 61 1.90 1.18 9.33
C LYS A 61 0.71 1.87 10.00
N THR A 62 0.17 2.92 9.38
CA THR A 62 -1.00 3.66 9.90
C THR A 62 -2.29 3.31 9.18
N ILE A 63 -2.24 2.41 8.20
CA ILE A 63 -3.41 2.00 7.43
C ILE A 63 -4.19 0.97 8.23
N THR A 64 -5.44 1.33 8.54
CA THR A 64 -6.45 0.48 9.16
C THR A 64 -7.60 0.29 8.18
N GLY A 65 -8.48 -0.67 8.43
CA GLY A 65 -9.57 -1.02 7.51
C GLY A 65 -9.25 -2.25 6.66
N TYR A 66 -10.19 -3.19 6.59
CA TYR A 66 -9.97 -4.44 5.85
C TYR A 66 -9.61 -4.19 4.37
N THR A 67 -10.39 -3.34 3.68
CA THR A 67 -10.23 -3.05 2.25
C THR A 67 -8.92 -2.31 1.98
N GLU A 68 -8.58 -1.36 2.83
CA GLU A 68 -7.40 -0.51 2.74
C GLU A 68 -6.14 -1.31 2.99
N VAL A 69 -6.12 -2.15 4.04
CA VAL A 69 -5.02 -3.06 4.33
C VAL A 69 -4.81 -4.03 3.18
N LYS A 70 -5.90 -4.62 2.65
CA LYS A 70 -5.86 -5.52 1.48
C LYS A 70 -5.26 -4.82 0.26
N LEU A 71 -5.78 -3.64 -0.10
CA LEU A 71 -5.30 -2.87 -1.26
C LEU A 71 -3.84 -2.48 -1.11
N SER A 72 -3.45 -2.01 0.07
CA SER A 72 -2.09 -1.54 0.35
C SER A 72 -1.09 -2.69 0.31
N ALA A 73 -1.40 -3.82 0.95
CA ALA A 73 -0.54 -5.00 0.96
C ALA A 73 -0.33 -5.54 -0.47
N VAL A 74 -1.41 -5.72 -1.22
CA VAL A 74 -1.35 -6.24 -2.60
C VAL A 74 -0.63 -5.27 -3.53
N ALA A 75 -0.95 -3.97 -3.47
CA ALA A 75 -0.31 -2.96 -4.31
C ALA A 75 1.19 -2.84 -4.03
N SER A 76 1.59 -2.83 -2.76
CA SER A 76 3.00 -2.76 -2.37
C SER A 76 3.76 -4.05 -2.69
N ALA A 77 3.13 -5.23 -2.59
CA ALA A 77 3.73 -6.49 -3.03
C ALA A 77 3.93 -6.52 -4.56
N LYS A 78 2.94 -6.07 -5.35
CA LYS A 78 3.08 -5.92 -6.81
C LYS A 78 4.19 -4.93 -7.17
N LEU A 79 4.25 -3.80 -6.47
CA LEU A 79 5.30 -2.80 -6.67
C LEU A 79 6.70 -3.38 -6.49
N LEU A 80 6.91 -4.21 -5.46
CA LEU A 80 8.19 -4.91 -5.24
C LEU A 80 8.53 -5.88 -6.37
N CYS A 81 7.54 -6.56 -6.95
CA CYS A 81 7.74 -7.63 -7.94
C CYS A 81 7.88 -7.14 -9.38
N GLU A 82 7.19 -6.05 -9.72
CA GLU A 82 7.01 -5.57 -11.08
C GLU A 82 7.87 -4.34 -11.38
N SER A 83 8.28 -3.56 -10.38
CA SER A 83 9.08 -2.35 -10.61
C SER A 83 10.55 -2.68 -10.87
N PRO A 84 11.12 -2.32 -12.05
CA PRO A 84 12.54 -2.53 -12.33
C PRO A 84 13.43 -1.78 -11.34
N SER A 85 12.99 -0.60 -10.91
CA SER A 85 13.71 0.23 -9.94
C SER A 85 13.83 -0.40 -8.55
N MET A 86 13.00 -1.41 -8.23
CA MET A 86 13.08 -2.17 -6.98
C MET A 86 13.98 -3.41 -7.09
N LEU A 87 14.31 -3.85 -8.31
CA LEU A 87 15.21 -4.99 -8.53
C LEU A 87 16.70 -4.58 -8.58
N ASP A 88 16.96 -3.27 -8.69
CA ASP A 88 18.30 -2.69 -8.69
C ASP A 88 18.99 -2.93 -7.32
N PRO A 89 20.24 -3.45 -7.30
CA PRO A 89 21.07 -3.50 -6.09
C PRO A 89 21.14 -2.19 -5.29
N ALA A 90 21.09 -1.03 -5.95
CA ALA A 90 21.14 0.27 -5.27
C ALA A 90 19.88 0.57 -4.45
N ALA A 91 18.76 -0.10 -4.74
CA ALA A 91 17.47 0.10 -4.06
C ALA A 91 17.23 -0.87 -2.90
N GLU A 92 18.23 -1.67 -2.50
CA GLU A 92 18.10 -2.74 -1.50
C GLU A 92 17.45 -2.25 -0.19
N GLU A 93 17.88 -1.08 0.32
CA GLU A 93 17.30 -0.48 1.52
C GLU A 93 15.83 -0.09 1.35
N LEU A 94 15.47 0.49 0.21
CA LEU A 94 14.10 0.92 -0.06
C LEU A 94 13.18 -0.29 -0.19
N CYS A 95 13.65 -1.34 -0.86
CA CYS A 95 12.94 -2.61 -1.01
C CYS A 95 12.75 -3.32 0.32
N GLY A 96 13.80 -3.39 1.14
CA GLY A 96 13.73 -3.99 2.48
C GLY A 96 12.74 -3.26 3.39
N LYS A 97 12.74 -1.92 3.39
CA LYS A 97 11.77 -1.12 4.16
C LYS A 97 10.33 -1.27 3.67
N LEU A 98 10.14 -1.35 2.35
CA LEU A 98 8.81 -1.59 1.78
C LEU A 98 8.32 -3.00 2.13
N LEU A 99 9.20 -4.00 2.06
CA LEU A 99 8.92 -5.38 2.46
C LEU A 99 8.54 -5.48 3.95
N ASP A 100 9.26 -4.79 4.85
CA ASP A 100 8.90 -4.68 6.27
C ASP A 100 7.48 -4.13 6.45
N GLY A 101 7.12 -3.09 5.69
CA GLY A 101 5.76 -2.52 5.69
C GLY A 101 4.70 -3.50 5.19
N VAL A 102 4.97 -4.23 4.10
CA VAL A 102 4.06 -5.26 3.57
C VAL A 102 3.83 -6.36 4.60
N VAL A 103 4.88 -6.91 5.20
CA VAL A 103 4.76 -7.98 6.22
C VAL A 103 4.00 -7.47 7.44
N THR A 104 4.22 -6.22 7.86
CA THR A 104 3.46 -5.59 8.95
C THR A 104 1.96 -5.61 8.65
N LEU A 105 1.56 -5.18 7.44
CA LEU A 105 0.16 -5.17 7.01
C LEU A 105 -0.45 -6.57 6.92
N LEU A 106 0.33 -7.56 6.47
CA LEU A 106 -0.14 -8.95 6.39
C LEU A 106 -0.30 -9.60 7.77
N SER A 107 0.54 -9.18 8.72
CA SER A 107 0.57 -9.70 10.10
C SER A 107 -0.41 -8.98 11.02
N LEU A 108 -1.05 -7.90 10.57
CA LEU A 108 -2.05 -7.18 11.34
C LEU A 108 -3.17 -8.14 11.77
N PRO A 109 -3.49 -8.23 13.08
CA PRO A 109 -4.57 -9.07 13.58
C PRO A 109 -5.91 -8.64 12.97
N GLU A 110 -6.85 -9.58 12.87
CA GLU A 110 -8.16 -9.31 12.25
C GLU A 110 -8.98 -8.28 13.05
N GLU A 111 -8.76 -8.15 14.36
CA GLU A 111 -9.45 -7.13 15.17
C GLU A 111 -8.98 -5.70 14.84
N GLU A 112 -7.74 -5.51 14.38
CA GLU A 112 -7.23 -4.20 13.92
C GLU A 112 -7.69 -3.87 12.49
N LYS A 113 -8.25 -4.86 11.77
CA LYS A 113 -8.93 -4.69 10.47
C LYS A 113 -10.41 -4.40 10.70
N VAL A 114 -10.69 -3.43 11.55
CA VAL A 114 -12.06 -2.90 11.76
C VAL A 114 -12.68 -2.68 10.38
N GLU A 115 -13.81 -3.31 10.09
CA GLU A 115 -14.57 -2.97 8.88
C GLU A 115 -14.84 -1.47 8.94
N ASP A 116 -14.64 -0.74 7.83
CA ASP A 116 -14.96 0.69 7.78
C ASP A 116 -16.36 0.90 8.36
N GLU A 117 -16.43 1.45 9.57
CA GLU A 117 -17.71 1.87 10.14
C GLU A 117 -18.31 2.82 9.10
N PRO A 118 -19.56 2.61 8.67
CA PRO A 118 -20.22 3.57 7.80
C PRO A 118 -20.11 4.92 8.50
N GLU A 119 -19.51 5.94 7.86
CA GLU A 119 -19.42 7.31 8.40
C GLU A 119 -20.79 7.68 8.97
N VAL A 120 -20.97 7.52 10.28
CA VAL A 120 -22.23 7.84 10.94
C VAL A 120 -22.27 9.36 10.86
N PRO A 121 -23.27 9.96 10.19
CA PRO A 121 -23.35 11.41 10.15
C PRO A 121 -23.45 11.88 11.59
N ASP A 122 -22.45 12.63 12.05
CA ASP A 122 -22.55 13.39 13.28
C ASP A 122 -23.69 14.39 13.06
N PHE A 123 -24.88 14.06 13.58
CA PHE A 123 -25.96 15.01 13.73
C PHE A 123 -25.63 15.93 14.90
N GLY A 124 -24.44 16.54 14.88
CA GLY A 124 -24.11 17.64 15.74
C GLY A 124 -25.10 18.75 15.44
N GLU A 125 -25.80 19.22 16.48
CA GLU A 125 -26.71 20.36 16.43
C GLU A 125 -25.96 21.59 15.88
N ALA A 126 -25.97 21.75 14.55
CA ALA A 126 -25.33 22.87 13.88
C ALA A 126 -26.21 24.11 14.05
N THR A 127 -25.97 24.87 15.12
CA THR A 127 -26.53 26.20 15.39
C THR A 127 -25.87 27.28 14.51
N GLY A 128 -25.79 27.03 13.20
CA GLY A 128 -25.28 27.98 12.21
C GLY A 128 -25.48 27.48 10.78
N TYR A 129 -25.69 28.42 9.83
CA TYR A 129 -25.78 28.13 8.39
C TYR A 129 -24.46 27.51 7.88
N GLN A 130 -24.36 26.18 7.96
CA GLN A 130 -23.35 25.39 7.25
C GLN A 130 -24.02 24.68 6.07
N ALA A 131 -23.30 24.58 4.94
CA ALA A 131 -23.75 23.83 3.79
C ALA A 131 -23.68 22.32 4.10
N THR A 132 -24.76 21.76 4.65
CA THR A 132 -24.85 20.34 4.96
C THR A 132 -25.06 19.54 3.67
N ILE A 133 -24.04 18.80 3.25
CA ILE A 133 -24.19 17.81 2.17
C ILE A 133 -24.98 16.63 2.74
N VAL A 134 -26.27 16.55 2.41
CA VAL A 134 -27.11 15.40 2.77
C VAL A 134 -26.77 14.25 1.81
N ARG A 135 -26.00 13.27 2.30
CA ARG A 135 -25.81 12.00 1.57
C ARG A 135 -27.11 11.20 1.64
N LEU A 136 -27.70 10.91 0.47
CA LEU A 136 -28.87 10.05 0.37
C LEU A 136 -28.48 8.60 0.68
N HIS A 137 -28.90 8.10 1.84
CA HIS A 137 -28.56 6.77 2.36
C HIS A 137 -28.90 5.61 1.40
N ASN A 138 -29.93 5.76 0.56
CA ASN A 138 -30.35 4.75 -0.43
C ASN A 138 -29.72 4.91 -1.83
N VAL A 139 -28.89 5.95 -2.05
CA VAL A 139 -28.29 6.27 -3.36
C VAL A 139 -26.76 6.42 -3.23
N GLY A 140 -26.17 5.81 -2.20
CA GLY A 140 -24.72 5.65 -2.11
C GLY A 140 -24.32 4.40 -2.88
N LYS A 141 -23.61 4.55 -4.02
CA LYS A 141 -22.81 3.43 -4.53
C LYS A 141 -21.77 3.14 -3.46
N LYS A 142 -21.91 2.00 -2.75
CA LYS A 142 -20.86 1.52 -1.86
C LYS A 142 -19.59 1.41 -2.71
N GLU A 143 -18.51 2.07 -2.29
CA GLU A 143 -17.26 2.02 -3.02
C GLU A 143 -16.79 0.56 -3.00
N GLY A 144 -16.95 -0.12 -4.14
CA GLY A 144 -16.66 -1.55 -4.26
C GLY A 144 -15.17 -1.80 -4.12
N ASP A 145 -14.82 -2.95 -3.55
CA ASP A 145 -13.44 -3.38 -3.42
C ASP A 145 -12.82 -3.50 -4.83
N PRO A 146 -11.78 -2.73 -5.19
CA PRO A 146 -11.18 -2.83 -6.52
C PRO A 146 -10.47 -4.16 -6.77
N LEU A 147 -10.34 -5.02 -5.76
CA LEU A 147 -9.69 -6.33 -5.78
C LEU A 147 -10.64 -7.45 -5.35
N GLU A 148 -11.93 -7.42 -5.73
CA GLU A 148 -12.91 -8.46 -5.36
C GLU A 148 -12.46 -9.88 -5.76
N GLU A 149 -11.67 -9.99 -6.83
CA GLU A 149 -11.12 -11.25 -7.34
C GLU A 149 -10.15 -11.92 -6.35
N ILE A 150 -9.47 -11.13 -5.50
CA ILE A 150 -8.47 -11.61 -4.55
C ILE A 150 -9.15 -11.99 -3.23
N LYS A 151 -9.43 -13.28 -3.05
CA LYS A 151 -10.08 -13.79 -1.83
C LYS A 151 -9.15 -13.83 -0.62
N ASP A 152 -7.91 -14.28 -0.80
CA ASP A 152 -6.90 -14.31 0.25
C ASP A 152 -5.73 -13.36 -0.08
N PRO A 153 -5.69 -12.16 0.52
CA PRO A 153 -4.63 -11.19 0.26
C PRO A 153 -3.28 -11.61 0.85
N LYS A 154 -3.26 -12.43 1.91
CA LYS A 154 -2.02 -12.94 2.49
C LYS A 154 -1.38 -13.95 1.55
N TYR A 155 -2.14 -14.92 1.08
CA TYR A 155 -1.66 -15.89 0.09
C TYR A 155 -1.15 -15.20 -1.18
N PHE A 156 -1.94 -14.28 -1.75
CA PHE A 156 -1.57 -13.60 -2.99
C PHE A 156 -0.28 -12.79 -2.84
N SER A 157 -0.15 -12.04 -1.75
CA SER A 157 1.05 -11.24 -1.47
C SER A 157 2.27 -12.12 -1.23
N MET A 158 2.12 -13.22 -0.49
CA MET A 158 3.21 -14.18 -0.26
C MET A 158 3.64 -14.88 -1.55
N ALA A 159 2.70 -15.26 -2.43
CA ALA A 159 3.02 -15.84 -3.72
C ALA A 159 3.85 -14.89 -4.59
N LEU A 160 3.51 -13.59 -4.59
CA LEU A 160 4.32 -12.56 -5.25
C LEU A 160 5.72 -12.46 -4.65
N LEU A 161 5.86 -12.50 -3.32
CA LEU A 161 7.16 -12.45 -2.65
C LEU A 161 8.05 -13.66 -2.95
N VAL A 162 7.48 -14.86 -3.15
CA VAL A 162 8.24 -16.02 -3.60
C VAL A 162 8.79 -15.80 -5.01
N VAL A 163 7.97 -15.25 -5.92
CA VAL A 163 8.44 -14.88 -7.25
C VAL A 163 9.55 -13.82 -7.14
N LEU A 164 9.41 -12.85 -6.25
CA LEU A 164 10.44 -11.84 -6.00
C LEU A 164 11.75 -12.47 -5.52
N SER A 165 11.71 -13.42 -4.60
CA SER A 165 12.91 -14.07 -4.08
C SER A 165 13.68 -14.78 -5.19
N SER A 166 12.97 -15.42 -6.13
CA SER A 166 13.61 -16.04 -7.31
C SER A 166 14.31 -15.04 -8.24
N LYS A 167 13.83 -13.78 -8.30
CA LYS A 167 14.46 -12.69 -9.08
C LYS A 167 15.67 -12.10 -8.37
N PHE A 168 15.68 -12.12 -7.04
CA PHE A 168 16.81 -11.69 -6.23
C PHE A 168 17.81 -12.83 -6.11
N SER A 169 18.82 -12.83 -6.99
CA SER A 169 19.94 -13.79 -7.08
C SER A 169 20.68 -14.14 -5.76
N GLY A 170 20.03 -14.80 -4.80
CA GLY A 170 20.54 -15.13 -3.46
C GLY A 170 20.68 -13.96 -2.48
N ARG A 171 20.24 -12.74 -2.86
CA ARG A 171 20.36 -11.54 -2.03
C ARG A 171 19.17 -11.34 -1.09
N PHE A 172 18.03 -11.92 -1.43
CA PHE A 172 16.78 -11.74 -0.70
C PHE A 172 16.87 -12.07 0.80
N PRO A 173 17.56 -13.15 1.23
CA PRO A 173 17.73 -13.44 2.66
C PRO A 173 18.51 -12.37 3.42
N LEU A 174 19.49 -11.71 2.77
CA LEU A 174 20.24 -10.62 3.38
C LEU A 174 19.37 -9.37 3.56
N VAL A 175 18.52 -9.07 2.57
CA VAL A 175 17.55 -7.96 2.66
C VAL A 175 16.58 -8.19 3.82
N ILE A 176 16.06 -9.42 3.96
CA ILE A 176 15.18 -9.81 5.06
C ILE A 176 15.89 -9.58 6.40
N THR A 177 17.08 -10.13 6.57
CA THR A 177 17.81 -10.07 7.84
C THR A 177 18.18 -8.63 8.23
N ARG A 178 18.51 -7.80 7.24
CA ARG A 178 19.03 -6.44 7.45
C ARG A 178 17.96 -5.39 7.67
N TYR A 179 16.81 -5.50 7.00
CA TYR A 179 15.82 -4.43 6.96
C TYR A 179 14.47 -4.76 7.61
N LEU A 180 14.12 -6.04 7.78
CA LEU A 180 12.88 -6.41 8.46
C LEU A 180 13.09 -6.44 9.97
N SER A 181 12.08 -5.99 10.71
CA SER A 181 12.06 -6.13 12.17
C SER A 181 12.03 -7.61 12.59
N PRO A 182 12.58 -7.98 13.76
CA PRO A 182 12.58 -9.37 14.22
C PRO A 182 11.17 -9.99 14.30
N ALA A 183 10.17 -9.19 14.68
CA ALA A 183 8.77 -9.62 14.69
C ALA A 183 8.27 -9.94 13.28
N ASN A 184 8.58 -9.10 12.29
CA ASN A 184 8.19 -9.33 10.90
C ASN A 184 8.97 -10.49 10.27
N GLN A 185 10.23 -10.73 10.65
CA GLN A 185 10.97 -11.92 10.22
C GLN A 185 10.27 -13.20 10.71
N ALA A 186 9.88 -13.25 11.99
CA ALA A 186 9.15 -14.38 12.54
C ALA A 186 7.77 -14.56 11.88
N ALA A 187 7.04 -13.47 11.66
CA ALA A 187 5.74 -13.49 11.01
C ALA A 187 5.83 -13.97 9.55
N LEU A 188 6.83 -13.51 8.80
CA LEU A 188 7.09 -13.97 7.43
C LEU A 188 7.37 -15.49 7.39
N LEU A 189 8.16 -16.01 8.34
CA LEU A 189 8.40 -17.45 8.45
C LEU A 189 7.11 -18.24 8.77
N GLN A 190 6.29 -17.73 9.70
CA GLN A 190 5.00 -18.34 10.02
C GLN A 190 4.06 -18.34 8.81
N LEU A 191 4.01 -17.23 8.06
CA LEU A 191 3.21 -17.13 6.84
C LEU A 191 3.71 -18.12 5.77
N CYS A 192 5.02 -18.22 5.55
CA CYS A 192 5.62 -19.22 4.66
C CYS A 192 5.20 -20.64 5.03
N HIS A 193 5.28 -21.00 6.32
CA HIS A 193 4.87 -22.32 6.81
C HIS A 193 3.37 -22.57 6.62
N SER A 194 2.53 -21.58 6.91
CA SER A 194 1.06 -21.71 6.81
C SER A 194 0.57 -21.94 5.38
N TYR A 195 1.26 -21.34 4.39
CA TYR A 195 0.89 -21.43 2.98
C TYR A 195 1.75 -22.42 2.19
N HIS A 196 2.66 -23.15 2.84
CA HIS A 196 3.63 -24.07 2.22
C HIS A 196 4.45 -23.41 1.10
N LEU A 197 4.83 -22.14 1.29
CA LEU A 197 5.63 -21.35 0.35
C LEU A 197 7.09 -21.32 0.80
N SER A 198 8.02 -21.50 -0.15
CA SER A 198 9.46 -21.47 0.11
C SER A 198 10.06 -20.20 -0.49
N ILE A 199 10.58 -19.33 0.37
CA ILE A 199 11.38 -18.18 -0.01
C ILE A 199 12.84 -18.63 0.04
N VAL A 200 13.46 -18.75 -1.14
CA VAL A 200 14.88 -19.10 -1.34
C VAL A 200 15.75 -17.85 -1.28
#